data_AF-R1F3E6-F1
#
_entry.id   AF-R1F3E6-F1
#
_cell.length_a   1.000
_cell.length_b   1.000
_cell.length_c   1.000
_cell.angle_alpha   90.00
_cell.angle_beta   90.00
_cell.angle_gamma   90.00
#
_symmetry.space_group_name_H-M   'P 1'
#
loop_
_entity.id
_entity.type
_entity.pdbx_description
1 polymer ?
#
loop_
_entity_poly.entity_id
_entity_poly.type
_entity_poly.pdbx_seq_one_letter_code
_entity_poly.pdbx_strand_id
1 'polypeptide(L)'
;MAPAAAPPGPPAVILPSYAAWFDPNAVHAIERRALPEFFDGSSAVKTELAYTEARNFIVSSYREQPALYLPLTEVRRHLAIDVAAATRLHRFLEHWGIINYSRHTLSARPETFPSGGGSGWSDDDTLALLEALGRVGEGRWEEVAAHVGKSVDECVQRFVELPIEEPHGFEALRAPPNMVAITLAPSPAVKAEEAPDVKMHEAHNGSGQ
;
A
#
# COMPACT_ATOMS: atom_id res chain seq x y z
N MET A 1 4.44 -42.45 14.00
CA MET A 1 4.05 -41.58 12.87
C MET A 1 3.49 -40.31 13.48
N ALA A 2 4.25 -39.20 13.47
CA ALA A 2 3.78 -37.94 14.02
C ALA A 2 2.73 -37.32 13.06
N PRO A 3 1.68 -36.63 13.57
CA PRO A 3 0.74 -35.96 12.69
C PRO A 3 1.47 -34.85 11.91
N ALA A 4 1.20 -34.76 10.61
CA ALA A 4 1.70 -33.69 9.76
C ALA A 4 1.28 -32.33 10.37
N ALA A 5 2.25 -31.45 10.59
CA ALA A 5 1.99 -30.08 11.02
C ALA A 5 1.02 -29.44 10.02
N ALA A 6 -0.06 -28.85 10.52
CA ALA A 6 -0.99 -28.08 9.70
C ALA A 6 -0.22 -27.02 8.90
N PRO A 7 -0.60 -26.73 7.64
CA PRO A 7 0.06 -25.70 6.87
C PRO A 7 0.04 -24.39 7.66
N PRO A 8 1.14 -23.60 7.64
CA PRO A 8 1.16 -22.31 8.30
C PRO A 8 -0.04 -21.48 7.78
N GLY A 9 -0.79 -20.89 8.71
CA GLY A 9 -1.88 -19.99 8.36
C GLY A 9 -1.38 -18.82 7.49
N PRO A 10 -2.29 -18.08 6.85
CA PRO A 10 -1.89 -16.93 6.04
C PRO A 10 -1.02 -15.98 6.85
N PRO A 11 0.03 -15.39 6.25
CA PRO A 11 0.89 -14.46 6.94
C PRO A 11 0.05 -13.31 7.51
N ALA A 12 0.27 -12.98 8.78
CA ALA A 12 -0.38 -11.86 9.44
C ALA A 12 -0.06 -10.57 8.68
N VAL A 13 -1.09 -9.86 8.22
CA VAL A 13 -0.91 -8.58 7.51
C VAL A 13 -1.06 -7.44 8.50
N ILE A 14 -0.06 -6.56 8.49
CA ILE A 14 -0.02 -5.36 9.31
C ILE A 14 -0.80 -4.25 8.59
N LEU A 15 -1.79 -3.66 9.27
CA LEU A 15 -2.53 -2.50 8.80
C LEU A 15 -2.25 -1.30 9.71
N PRO A 16 -2.08 -0.07 9.19
CA PRO A 16 -2.00 1.11 10.04
C PRO A 16 -3.32 1.36 10.78
N SER A 17 -3.24 1.86 12.01
CA SER A 17 -4.38 2.20 12.86
C SER A 17 -5.41 3.13 12.19
N TYR A 18 -4.95 4.08 11.38
CA TYR A 18 -5.83 5.01 10.66
C TYR A 18 -6.66 4.32 9.56
N ALA A 19 -6.30 3.11 9.16
CA ALA A 19 -7.07 2.30 8.23
C ALA A 19 -7.95 1.26 8.94
N ALA A 20 -8.08 1.30 10.28
CA ALA A 20 -8.93 0.38 11.04
C ALA A 20 -10.42 0.39 10.64
N TRP A 21 -10.86 1.41 9.90
CA TRP A 21 -12.21 1.48 9.32
C TRP A 21 -12.42 0.48 8.17
N PHE A 22 -11.36 -0.06 7.58
CA PHE A 22 -11.42 -0.96 6.44
C PHE A 22 -11.96 -2.34 6.84
N ASP A 23 -13.06 -2.75 6.20
CA ASP A 23 -13.64 -4.09 6.33
C ASP A 23 -13.80 -4.72 4.94
N PRO A 24 -13.22 -5.90 4.66
CA PRO A 24 -13.39 -6.57 3.37
C PRO A 24 -14.83 -7.01 3.07
N ASN A 25 -15.72 -7.04 4.06
CA ASN A 25 -17.11 -7.49 3.94
C ASN A 25 -18.13 -6.34 3.85
N ALA A 26 -17.69 -5.10 4.06
CA ALA A 26 -18.56 -3.92 4.00
C ALA A 26 -17.92 -2.81 3.18
N VAL A 27 -18.74 -1.90 2.65
CA VAL A 27 -18.24 -0.69 1.97
C VAL A 27 -18.42 0.51 2.89
N HIS A 28 -17.32 1.13 3.27
CA HIS A 28 -17.29 2.27 4.18
C HIS A 28 -17.59 3.60 3.46
N ALA A 29 -18.06 4.61 4.20
CA ALA A 29 -18.35 5.94 3.64
C ALA A 29 -17.12 6.63 3.02
N ILE A 30 -15.92 6.31 3.52
CA ILE A 30 -14.65 6.80 2.96
C ILE A 30 -14.44 6.29 1.53
N GLU A 31 -14.73 5.01 1.28
CA GLU A 31 -14.65 4.41 -0.05
C GLU A 31 -15.63 5.06 -1.01
N ARG A 32 -16.89 5.24 -0.56
CA ARG A 32 -17.95 5.89 -1.34
C ARG A 32 -17.59 7.31 -1.77
N ARG A 33 -16.96 8.07 -0.89
CA ARG A 33 -16.51 9.43 -1.19
C ARG A 33 -15.30 9.47 -2.11
N ALA A 34 -14.40 8.49 -2.01
CA ALA A 34 -13.16 8.46 -2.78
C ALA A 34 -13.37 7.99 -4.22
N LEU A 35 -14.31 7.06 -4.46
CA LEU A 35 -14.64 6.53 -5.78
C LEU A 35 -16.15 6.60 -6.05
N PRO A 36 -16.74 7.81 -6.10
CA PRO A 36 -18.19 7.98 -6.19
C PRO A 36 -18.81 7.36 -7.44
N GLU A 37 -18.04 7.20 -8.52
CA GLU A 37 -18.51 6.64 -9.79
C GLU A 37 -19.02 5.19 -9.71
N PHE A 38 -18.77 4.49 -8.61
CA PHE A 38 -19.28 3.13 -8.35
C PHE A 38 -20.57 3.11 -7.52
N PHE A 39 -20.98 4.27 -6.97
CA PHE A 39 -22.01 4.35 -5.92
C PHE A 39 -23.10 5.38 -6.19
N ASP A 40 -22.91 6.26 -7.18
CA ASP A 40 -23.87 7.31 -7.55
C ASP A 40 -24.97 6.83 -8.52
N GLY A 41 -24.88 5.58 -8.99
CA GLY A 41 -25.82 5.01 -9.96
C GLY A 41 -25.68 5.60 -11.37
N SER A 42 -24.60 6.33 -11.65
CA SER A 42 -24.36 6.95 -12.97
C SER A 42 -24.02 5.93 -14.07
N SER A 43 -23.65 4.70 -13.70
CA SER A 43 -23.20 3.67 -14.63
C SER A 43 -23.84 2.31 -14.33
N ALA A 44 -24.31 1.63 -15.38
CA ALA A 44 -24.76 0.24 -15.30
C ALA A 44 -23.60 -0.77 -15.12
N VAL A 45 -22.36 -0.35 -15.40
CA VAL A 45 -21.16 -1.21 -15.32
C VAL A 45 -20.39 -0.96 -14.03
N LYS A 46 -20.26 0.31 -13.62
CA LYS A 46 -19.56 0.69 -12.38
C LYS A 46 -20.52 0.55 -11.20
N THR A 47 -20.71 -0.69 -10.79
CA THR A 47 -21.57 -1.04 -9.67
C THR A 47 -20.75 -1.23 -8.39
N GLU A 48 -21.42 -1.17 -7.24
CA GLU A 48 -20.82 -1.50 -5.94
C GLU A 48 -20.25 -2.93 -5.91
N LEU A 49 -20.87 -3.86 -6.65
CA LEU A 49 -20.36 -5.22 -6.79
C LEU A 49 -19.02 -5.24 -7.54
N ALA A 50 -18.93 -4.59 -8.70
CA ALA A 50 -17.70 -4.51 -9.49
C ALA A 50 -16.56 -3.84 -8.70
N TYR A 51 -16.89 -2.81 -7.91
CA TYR A 51 -15.96 -2.18 -6.97
C TYR A 51 -15.44 -3.18 -5.93
N THR A 52 -16.36 -3.87 -5.25
CA THR A 52 -16.05 -4.77 -4.13
C THR A 52 -15.21 -5.97 -4.60
N GLU A 53 -15.55 -6.57 -5.74
CA GLU A 53 -14.78 -7.65 -6.36
C GLU A 53 -13.36 -7.20 -6.71
N ALA A 54 -13.22 -6.05 -7.38
CA ALA A 54 -11.91 -5.50 -7.73
C ALA A 54 -11.07 -5.16 -6.49
N ARG A 55 -11.68 -4.51 -5.50
CA ARG A 55 -11.05 -4.14 -4.22
C ARG A 55 -10.54 -5.38 -3.49
N ASN A 56 -11.40 -6.37 -3.30
CA ASN A 56 -11.08 -7.58 -2.56
C ASN A 56 -10.05 -8.44 -3.30
N PHE A 57 -10.06 -8.44 -4.63
CA PHE A 57 -9.03 -9.07 -5.45
C PHE A 57 -7.66 -8.43 -5.19
N ILE A 58 -7.53 -7.10 -5.34
CA ILE A 58 -6.26 -6.39 -5.13
C ILE A 58 -5.72 -6.63 -3.72
N VAL A 59 -6.59 -6.52 -2.71
CA VAL A 59 -6.21 -6.75 -1.31
C VAL A 59 -5.76 -8.19 -1.08
N SER A 60 -6.49 -9.17 -1.61
CA SER A 60 -6.13 -10.59 -1.45
C SER A 60 -4.81 -10.91 -2.16
N SER A 61 -4.59 -10.40 -3.38
CA SER A 61 -3.32 -10.56 -4.10
C SER A 61 -2.13 -9.98 -3.32
N TYR A 62 -2.31 -8.86 -2.63
CA TYR A 62 -1.25 -8.30 -1.78
C TYR A 62 -0.95 -9.20 -0.57
N ARG A 63 -2.00 -9.77 0.03
CA ARG A 63 -1.89 -10.63 1.22
C ARG A 63 -1.23 -11.98 0.95
N GLU A 64 -1.10 -12.40 -0.32
CA GLU A 64 -0.33 -13.61 -0.69
C GLU A 64 1.17 -13.43 -0.40
N GLN A 65 1.74 -12.26 -0.71
CA GLN A 65 3.16 -11.95 -0.53
C GLN A 65 3.34 -10.52 0.00
N PRO A 66 2.95 -10.23 1.27
CA PRO A 66 2.89 -8.86 1.81
C PRO A 66 4.25 -8.15 1.89
N ALA A 67 5.36 -8.92 1.83
CA ALA A 67 6.73 -8.40 1.78
C ALA A 67 7.09 -7.76 0.42
N LEU A 68 6.38 -8.13 -0.65
CA LEU A 68 6.60 -7.58 -1.99
C LEU A 68 5.67 -6.41 -2.28
N TYR A 69 6.13 -5.52 -3.14
CA TYR A 69 5.29 -4.46 -3.66
C TYR A 69 4.37 -5.06 -4.72
N LEU A 70 3.07 -4.81 -4.61
CA LEU A 70 2.08 -5.21 -5.60
C LEU A 70 1.85 -4.05 -6.58
N PRO A 71 2.48 -4.05 -7.77
CA PRO A 71 2.23 -3.02 -8.76
C PRO A 71 0.86 -3.22 -9.42
N LEU A 72 0.24 -2.14 -9.87
CA LEU A 72 -1.00 -2.18 -10.64
C LEU A 72 -0.91 -3.14 -11.84
N THR A 73 0.23 -3.18 -12.52
CA THR A 73 0.47 -4.04 -13.71
C THR A 73 0.27 -5.53 -13.43
N GLU A 74 0.43 -5.97 -12.18
CA GLU A 74 0.27 -7.37 -11.79
C GLU A 74 -1.20 -7.77 -11.66
N VAL A 75 -2.00 -6.89 -11.05
CA VAL A 75 -3.44 -7.14 -10.85
C VAL A 75 -4.28 -6.77 -12.07
N ARG A 76 -3.82 -5.83 -12.89
CA ARG A 76 -4.59 -5.19 -13.96
C ARG A 76 -5.28 -6.15 -14.93
N ARG A 77 -4.61 -7.24 -15.28
CA ARG A 77 -5.10 -8.24 -16.25
C ARG A 77 -6.29 -9.06 -15.75
N HIS A 78 -6.58 -9.01 -14.45
CA HIS A 78 -7.66 -9.77 -13.81
C HIS A 78 -8.85 -8.90 -13.38
N LEU A 79 -8.76 -7.57 -13.57
CA LEU A 79 -9.79 -6.63 -13.15
C LEU A 79 -10.79 -6.37 -14.27
N ALA A 80 -12.08 -6.58 -13.98
CA ALA A 80 -13.19 -6.30 -14.90
C ALA A 80 -13.65 -4.82 -14.89
N ILE A 81 -12.75 -3.90 -14.53
CA ILE A 81 -13.01 -2.45 -14.48
C ILE A 81 -12.04 -1.71 -15.42
N ASP A 82 -12.42 -0.50 -15.83
CA ASP A 82 -11.59 0.29 -16.74
C ASP A 82 -10.26 0.73 -16.09
N VAL A 83 -9.30 1.10 -16.95
CA VAL A 83 -7.95 1.50 -16.58
C VAL A 83 -7.92 2.62 -15.53
N ALA A 84 -8.74 3.65 -15.74
CA ALA A 84 -8.74 4.84 -14.91
C ALA A 84 -9.30 4.49 -13.52
N ALA A 85 -10.40 3.73 -13.47
CA ALA A 85 -10.97 3.24 -12.22
C ALA A 85 -10.00 2.31 -11.46
N ALA A 86 -9.36 1.36 -12.16
CA ALA A 86 -8.36 0.48 -11.55
C ALA A 86 -7.18 1.25 -10.96
N THR A 87 -6.71 2.28 -11.67
CA THR A 87 -5.61 3.14 -11.20
C THR A 87 -6.02 3.93 -9.96
N ARG A 88 -7.23 4.50 -9.92
CA ARG A 88 -7.74 5.21 -8.74
C ARG A 88 -7.89 4.30 -7.54
N LEU A 89 -8.45 3.10 -7.74
CA LEU A 89 -8.64 2.12 -6.68
C LEU A 89 -7.31 1.64 -6.09
N HIS A 90 -6.36 1.29 -6.94
CA HIS A 90 -5.03 0.83 -6.50
C HIS A 90 -4.33 1.91 -5.66
N ARG A 91 -4.28 3.16 -6.14
CA ARG A 91 -3.71 4.28 -5.39
C ARG A 91 -4.45 4.57 -4.09
N PHE A 92 -5.78 4.47 -4.08
CA PHE A 92 -6.58 4.65 -2.88
C PHE A 92 -6.22 3.62 -1.79
N LEU A 93 -6.14 2.33 -2.17
CA LEU A 93 -5.77 1.26 -1.24
C LEU A 93 -4.34 1.41 -0.73
N GLU A 94 -3.42 1.82 -1.59
CA GLU A 94 -2.02 2.09 -1.25
C GLU A 94 -1.87 3.29 -0.30
N HIS A 95 -2.58 4.39 -0.58
CA HIS A 95 -2.58 5.58 0.26
C HIS A 95 -3.07 5.29 1.68
N TRP A 96 -4.12 4.48 1.82
CA TRP A 96 -4.61 4.04 3.12
C TRP A 96 -3.77 2.94 3.77
N GLY A 97 -2.70 2.47 3.11
CA GLY A 97 -1.87 1.38 3.63
C GLY A 97 -2.61 0.04 3.75
N ILE A 98 -3.72 -0.12 3.02
CA ILE A 98 -4.46 -1.38 2.93
C ILE A 98 -3.67 -2.39 2.09
N ILE A 99 -2.93 -1.89 1.10
CA ILE A 99 -1.89 -2.62 0.36
C ILE A 99 -0.54 -1.93 0.49
N ASN A 100 0.54 -2.66 0.20
CA ASN A 100 1.92 -2.16 0.16
C ASN A 100 2.45 -1.53 1.48
N TYR A 101 1.71 -1.62 2.57
CA TYR A 101 2.11 -1.05 3.87
C TYR A 101 3.20 -1.84 4.59
N SER A 102 3.18 -3.18 4.49
CA SER A 102 4.23 -3.99 5.13
C SER A 102 5.61 -3.68 4.54
N ARG A 103 5.69 -3.15 3.31
CA ARG A 103 6.94 -2.58 2.82
C ARG A 103 7.28 -1.26 3.50
N HIS A 104 6.33 -0.40 3.81
CA HIS A 104 6.64 0.80 4.59
C HIS A 104 7.08 0.48 6.02
N THR A 105 6.64 -0.64 6.62
CA THR A 105 7.07 -1.06 7.98
C THR A 105 8.29 -1.99 7.99
N LEU A 106 8.54 -2.76 6.92
CA LEU A 106 9.70 -3.66 6.79
C LEU A 106 10.86 -3.01 6.00
N SER A 107 10.56 -2.00 5.18
CA SER A 107 11.51 -1.04 4.60
C SER A 107 11.56 0.27 5.38
N ALA A 108 10.75 0.41 6.45
CA ALA A 108 11.19 1.22 7.57
C ALA A 108 12.54 0.62 7.94
N ARG A 109 13.57 1.34 7.51
CA ARG A 109 14.93 1.27 8.02
C ARG A 109 14.83 0.77 9.46
N PRO A 110 15.55 -0.29 9.84
CA PRO A 110 15.47 -0.80 11.20
C PRO A 110 15.48 0.41 12.13
N GLU A 111 14.57 0.47 13.11
CA GLU A 111 14.57 1.50 14.17
C GLU A 111 15.86 1.43 15.03
N THR A 112 16.88 0.70 14.56
CA THR A 112 18.26 1.12 14.66
C THR A 112 18.63 1.88 13.38
N PHE A 113 18.59 3.22 13.42
CA PHE A 113 19.76 3.90 12.84
C PHE A 113 20.96 3.10 13.34
N PRO A 114 21.87 2.60 12.49
CA PRO A 114 23.15 2.15 13.00
C PRO A 114 23.82 3.37 13.62
N SER A 115 23.48 3.64 14.88
CA SER A 115 24.45 4.14 15.84
C SER A 115 25.56 3.10 15.83
N GLY A 116 26.53 3.31 14.94
CA GLY A 116 27.68 2.46 14.77
C GLY A 116 27.65 1.62 13.50
N GLY A 117 28.26 2.16 12.44
CA GLY A 117 28.58 1.38 11.25
C GLY A 117 29.27 2.10 10.09
N GLY A 118 29.84 3.30 10.25
CA GLY A 118 30.85 3.81 9.30
C GLY A 118 30.84 5.29 8.91
N SER A 119 29.76 6.05 9.09
CA SER A 119 29.79 7.50 8.86
C SER A 119 29.56 8.22 10.18
N GLY A 120 30.53 9.03 10.61
CA GLY A 120 30.49 9.75 11.90
C GLY A 120 29.51 10.93 11.92
N TRP A 121 28.36 10.80 11.27
CA TRP A 121 27.34 11.86 11.11
C TRP A 121 26.17 11.61 12.05
N SER A 122 25.94 12.55 12.95
CA SER A 122 24.78 12.59 13.84
C SER A 122 23.58 13.29 13.19
N ASP A 123 22.41 13.17 13.83
CA ASP A 123 21.22 13.92 13.43
C ASP A 123 21.43 15.44 13.62
N ASP A 124 22.20 15.84 14.64
CA ASP A 124 22.62 17.23 14.86
C ASP A 124 23.53 17.74 13.73
N ASP A 125 24.48 16.93 13.26
CA ASP A 125 25.34 17.27 12.11
C ASP A 125 24.52 17.42 10.82
N THR A 126 23.50 16.56 10.66
CA THR A 126 22.58 16.62 9.52
C THR A 126 21.71 17.88 9.58
N LEU A 127 21.26 18.28 10.77
CA LEU A 127 20.50 19.52 10.95
C LEU A 127 21.38 20.75 10.70
N ALA A 128 22.61 20.77 11.22
CA ALA A 128 23.57 21.83 10.99
C ALA A 128 23.90 22.00 9.50
N LEU A 129 23.97 20.90 8.74
CA LEU A 129 24.16 20.92 7.29
C LEU A 129 22.98 21.60 6.58
N LEU A 130 21.75 21.24 6.94
CA LEU A 130 20.54 21.83 6.37
C LEU A 130 20.38 23.32 6.72
N GLU A 131 20.69 23.69 7.96
CA GLU A 131 20.68 25.09 8.41
C GLU A 131 21.73 25.92 7.68
N ALA A 132 22.95 25.39 7.53
CA ALA A 132 24.02 26.06 6.81
C ALA A 132 23.67 26.24 5.33
N LEU A 133 23.12 25.21 4.68
CA LEU A 133 22.66 25.31 3.30
C LEU A 133 21.56 26.35 3.11
N GLY A 134 20.59 26.39 4.02
CA GLY A 134 19.50 27.38 4.00
C GLY A 134 19.98 28.82 4.27
N ARG A 135 21.07 29.00 5.03
CA ARG A 135 21.62 30.32 5.40
C ARG A 135 22.64 30.86 4.40
N VAL A 136 23.52 30.01 3.88
CA VAL A 136 24.71 30.40 3.09
C VAL A 136 24.42 30.39 1.59
N GLY A 137 23.50 29.53 1.13
CA GLY A 137 23.13 29.35 -0.28
C GLY A 137 24.01 28.33 -1.03
N GLU A 138 23.52 27.87 -2.18
CA GLU A 138 24.16 26.82 -2.99
C GLU A 138 25.57 27.21 -3.46
N GLY A 139 26.51 26.25 -3.42
CA GLY A 139 27.86 26.41 -3.99
C GLY A 139 28.95 26.90 -3.03
N ARG A 140 28.62 27.30 -1.80
CA ARG A 140 29.57 27.75 -0.77
C ARG A 140 29.88 26.66 0.25
N TRP A 141 30.28 25.48 -0.24
CA TRP A 141 30.48 24.28 0.57
C TRP A 141 31.58 24.41 1.62
N GLU A 142 32.57 25.28 1.41
CA GLU A 142 33.64 25.54 2.40
C GLU A 142 33.08 26.16 3.68
N GLU A 143 32.11 27.07 3.57
CA GLU A 143 31.46 27.71 4.72
C GLU A 143 30.47 26.78 5.39
N VAL A 144 29.79 25.94 4.61
CA VAL A 144 28.91 24.87 5.12
C VAL A 144 29.73 23.86 5.92
N ALA A 145 30.85 23.37 5.36
CA ALA A 145 31.77 22.45 6.02
C ALA A 145 32.34 23.02 7.33
N ALA A 146 32.70 24.32 7.34
CA ALA A 146 33.15 25.01 8.53
C ALA A 146 32.06 25.10 9.63
N HIS A 147 30.78 25.25 9.25
CA HIS A 147 29.67 25.29 10.18
C HIS A 147 29.31 23.92 10.77
N VAL A 148 29.38 22.87 9.95
CA VAL A 148 29.06 21.49 10.33
C VAL A 148 30.24 20.82 11.05
N GLY A 149 31.47 21.32 10.86
CA GLY A 149 32.68 20.71 11.43
C GLY A 149 33.11 19.42 10.71
N LYS A 150 32.73 19.27 9.44
CA LYS A 150 33.01 18.10 8.57
C LYS A 150 33.75 18.55 7.32
N SER A 151 34.31 17.61 6.55
CA SER A 151 34.93 17.96 5.28
C SER A 151 33.88 18.32 4.21
N VAL A 152 34.30 19.08 3.20
CA VAL A 152 33.46 19.49 2.08
C VAL A 152 32.88 18.28 1.35
N ASP A 153 33.72 17.29 1.04
CA ASP A 153 33.29 16.06 0.37
C ASP A 153 32.26 15.27 1.19
N GLU A 154 32.43 15.19 2.52
CA GLU A 154 31.43 14.54 3.37
C GLU A 154 30.10 15.29 3.38
N CYS A 155 30.12 16.63 3.43
CA CYS A 155 28.89 17.45 3.37
C CYS A 155 28.15 17.28 2.05
N VAL A 156 28.90 17.25 0.94
CA VAL A 156 28.34 17.07 -0.42
C VAL A 156 27.78 15.66 -0.59
N GLN A 157 28.53 14.63 -0.19
CA GLN A 157 28.04 13.24 -0.23
C GLN A 157 26.77 13.10 0.62
N ARG A 158 26.79 13.66 1.83
CA ARG A 158 25.63 13.61 2.72
C ARG A 158 24.41 14.29 2.12
N PHE A 159 24.56 15.47 1.49
CA PHE A 159 23.47 16.20 0.84
C PHE A 159 22.86 15.43 -0.34
N VAL A 160 23.67 14.76 -1.17
CA VAL A 160 23.21 13.93 -2.29
C VAL A 160 22.45 12.68 -1.81
N GLU A 161 22.86 12.13 -0.67
CA GLU A 161 22.19 10.98 -0.03
C GLU A 161 20.91 11.35 0.73
N LEU A 162 20.64 12.64 0.97
CA LEU A 162 19.39 13.04 1.60
C LEU A 162 18.22 12.74 0.65
N PRO A 163 17.16 12.05 1.13
CA PRO A 163 15.98 11.80 0.33
C PRO A 163 15.30 13.13 -0.01
N ILE A 164 15.51 13.61 -1.22
CA ILE A 164 14.83 14.77 -1.82
C ILE A 164 13.45 14.35 -2.28
N GLU A 165 12.41 14.48 -1.45
CA GLU A 165 11.04 14.49 -1.95
C GLU A 165 10.15 15.50 -1.21
N GLU A 166 9.72 16.54 -1.95
CA GLU A 166 8.39 17.12 -1.80
C GLU A 166 7.37 16.23 -2.55
N PRO A 167 6.46 15.54 -1.85
CA PRO A 167 5.44 14.72 -2.51
C PRO A 167 4.41 15.63 -3.17
N HIS A 168 4.38 15.60 -4.49
CA HIS A 168 3.40 16.34 -5.27
C HIS A 168 1.98 15.81 -5.00
N GLY A 169 1.15 16.62 -4.34
CA GLY A 169 -0.30 16.67 -4.59
C GLY A 169 -1.16 15.47 -4.20
N PHE A 170 -1.17 15.04 -2.94
CA PHE A 170 -2.37 14.50 -2.24
C PHE A 170 -2.25 14.54 -0.70
N GLU A 171 -1.32 15.31 -0.13
CA GLU A 171 -0.95 15.25 1.29
C GLU A 171 -1.84 16.10 2.23
N ALA A 172 -2.98 16.59 1.77
CA ALA A 172 -3.95 17.26 2.65
C ALA A 172 -4.74 16.28 3.55
N LEU A 173 -4.49 14.97 3.42
CA LEU A 173 -5.06 13.90 4.25
C LEU A 173 -3.96 13.00 4.85
N ARG A 174 -2.78 13.56 5.13
CA ARG A 174 -1.73 12.82 5.84
C ARG A 174 -2.27 12.34 7.20
N ALA A 175 -2.30 11.03 7.40
CA ALA A 175 -2.67 10.46 8.69
C ALA A 175 -1.66 10.89 9.77
N PRO A 176 -2.11 11.16 11.01
CA PRO A 176 -1.23 11.57 12.09
C PRO A 176 -0.21 10.48 12.46
N PRO A 177 0.96 10.86 13.03
CA PRO A 177 2.11 9.98 13.25
C PRO A 177 1.96 8.91 14.35
N ASN A 178 0.75 8.45 14.68
CA ASN A 178 0.54 7.42 15.71
C ASN A 178 0.44 6.02 15.09
N MET A 179 1.60 5.38 14.96
CA MET A 179 1.81 4.04 14.41
C MET A 179 1.38 2.95 15.40
N VAL A 180 0.17 2.42 15.24
CA VAL A 180 -0.16 1.09 15.78
C VAL A 180 -0.52 0.20 14.61
N ALA A 181 0.35 -0.78 14.35
CA ALA A 181 0.08 -1.87 13.45
C ALA A 181 -1.01 -2.76 14.06
N ILE A 182 -2.16 -2.85 13.41
CA ILE A 182 -3.21 -3.79 13.80
C ILE A 182 -3.02 -5.03 12.94
N THR A 183 -2.91 -6.20 13.58
CA THR A 183 -2.98 -7.48 12.87
C THR A 183 -4.43 -7.75 12.49
N LEU A 184 -4.73 -7.73 11.20
CA LEU A 184 -6.00 -8.28 10.72
C LEU A 184 -5.93 -9.81 10.78
N ALA A 185 -6.89 -10.43 11.47
CA ALA A 185 -7.08 -11.86 11.40
C ALA A 185 -7.29 -12.27 9.93
N PRO A 186 -6.76 -13.43 9.50
CA PRO A 186 -7.00 -13.93 8.16
C PRO A 186 -8.51 -14.04 7.93
N SER A 187 -8.97 -13.50 6.80
CA SER A 187 -10.38 -13.65 6.39
C SER A 187 -10.70 -15.14 6.40
N PRO A 188 -11.85 -15.57 6.96
CA PRO A 188 -12.27 -16.96 6.80
C PRO A 188 -12.29 -17.25 5.30
N ALA A 189 -11.57 -18.29 4.89
CA ALA A 189 -11.56 -18.74 3.51
C ALA A 189 -13.00 -18.81 3.05
N VAL A 190 -13.35 -18.04 2.01
CA VAL A 190 -14.60 -18.23 1.29
C VAL A 190 -14.50 -19.65 0.76
N LYS A 191 -15.15 -20.61 1.43
CA LYS A 191 -15.38 -21.92 0.86
C LYS A 191 -16.14 -21.63 -0.43
N ALA A 192 -15.54 -22.00 -1.56
CA ALA A 192 -16.24 -22.08 -2.82
C ALA A 192 -17.48 -22.94 -2.57
N GLU A 193 -18.65 -22.31 -2.47
CA GLU A 193 -19.90 -23.04 -2.56
C GLU A 193 -19.97 -23.53 -4.00
N GLU A 194 -19.99 -24.85 -4.15
CA GLU A 194 -20.12 -25.54 -5.41
C GLU A 194 -21.41 -25.07 -6.10
N ALA A 195 -21.27 -24.51 -7.30
CA ALA A 195 -22.41 -24.03 -8.07
C ALA A 195 -23.41 -25.18 -8.29
N PRO A 196 -24.72 -24.98 -8.12
CA PRO A 196 -25.70 -26.03 -8.36
C PRO A 196 -25.68 -26.45 -9.83
N ASP A 197 -25.55 -27.76 -10.05
CA ASP A 197 -25.60 -28.44 -11.36
C ASP A 197 -26.94 -28.14 -12.04
N VAL A 198 -26.92 -27.20 -13.00
CA VAL A 198 -28.10 -26.88 -13.81
C VAL A 198 -28.30 -28.02 -14.81
N LYS A 199 -29.11 -29.02 -14.43
CA LYS A 199 -29.63 -30.03 -15.34
C LYS A 199 -30.49 -29.37 -16.42
N MET A 200 -29.91 -29.28 -17.62
CA MET A 200 -30.61 -29.01 -18.87
C MET A 200 -31.72 -30.06 -19.04
N HIS A 201 -32.98 -29.67 -18.89
CA HIS A 201 -34.10 -30.52 -19.25
C HIS A 201 -34.16 -30.61 -20.78
N GLU A 202 -33.97 -31.82 -21.28
CA GLU A 202 -34.15 -32.20 -22.68
C GLU A 202 -35.58 -31.86 -23.14
N ALA A 203 -35.70 -30.96 -24.11
CA ALA A 203 -36.91 -30.82 -24.90
C ALA A 203 -36.96 -31.98 -25.90
N HIS A 204 -37.66 -33.06 -25.53
CA HIS A 204 -38.09 -34.10 -26.46
C HIS A 204 -39.05 -33.47 -27.49
N ASN A 205 -38.60 -33.34 -28.73
CA ASN A 205 -39.45 -33.01 -29.86
C ASN A 205 -40.25 -34.26 -30.27
N GLY A 206 -41.45 -34.41 -29.73
CA GLY A 206 -42.43 -35.39 -30.18
C GLY A 206 -43.32 -34.80 -31.27
N SER A 207 -42.92 -34.92 -32.53
CA SER A 207 -43.87 -34.82 -33.65
C SER A 207 -44.65 -36.13 -33.74
N GLY A 208 -45.90 -36.09 -33.28
CA GLY A 208 -46.90 -37.14 -33.48
C GLY A 208 -48.16 -36.56 -34.09
N GLN A 209 -48.46 -37.06 -35.29
CA GLN A 209 -49.71 -36.97 -36.07
C GLN A 209 -49.98 -35.70 -36.88
#